data_AF-A0A7C5PYX1-F1
#
_entry.id   AF-A0A7C5PYX1-F1
#
_cell.length_a   1.000
_cell.length_b   1.000
_cell.length_c   1.000
_cell.angle_alpha   90.00
_cell.angle_beta   90.00
_cell.angle_gamma   90.00
#
_symmetry.space_group_name_H-M   'P 1'
#
loop_
_entity.id
_entity.type
_entity.pdbx_description
1 polymer ?
#
loop_
_entity_poly.entity_id
_entity_poly.type
_entity_poly.pdbx_seq_one_letter_code
_entity_poly.pdbx_strand_id
1 'polypeptide(L)' 'GDITFHGYREGIVMLKMKGACSGCPSSTATLKHGIENLLKHFIPEISEVRAV' A
#
# COMPACT_ATOMS: atom_id res chain seq x y z
N GLY A 1 0.60 10.55 -7.38
CA GLY A 1 0.70 9.33 -6.56
C GLY A 1 1.66 8.41 -7.24
N ASP A 2 2.95 8.49 -6.94
CA ASP A 2 3.92 7.47 -7.33
C ASP A 2 3.92 6.39 -6.26
N ILE A 3 3.80 5.12 -6.67
CA ILE A 3 3.88 3.98 -5.75
C ILE A 3 4.91 3.03 -6.33
N THR A 4 5.96 2.76 -5.56
CA THR A 4 7.02 1.83 -5.94
C THR A 4 6.93 0.60 -5.07
N PHE A 5 6.86 -0.57 -5.69
CA PHE A 5 6.96 -1.84 -4.96
C PHE A 5 8.36 -1.98 -4.34
N HIS A 6 8.42 -2.30 -3.06
CA HIS A 6 9.67 -2.49 -2.33
C HIS A 6 9.96 -3.97 -2.06
N GLY A 7 8.95 -4.76 -1.71
CA GLY A 7 9.10 -6.18 -1.46
C GLY A 7 7.83 -6.84 -0.96
N TYR A 8 7.85 -8.17 -0.90
CA TYR A 8 6.79 -9.00 -0.34
C TYR A 8 7.40 -10.09 0.52
N ARG A 9 6.91 -10.21 1.77
CA ARG A 9 7.32 -11.27 2.71
C ARG A 9 6.16 -11.66 3.59
N GLU A 10 5.90 -12.96 3.71
CA GLU A 10 4.95 -13.53 4.68
C GLU A 10 3.55 -12.89 4.60
N GLY A 11 3.03 -12.68 3.37
CA GLY A 11 1.73 -12.04 3.19
C GLY A 11 1.75 -10.51 3.34
N ILE A 12 2.89 -9.89 3.63
CA ILE A 12 3.02 -8.44 3.80
C ILE A 12 3.67 -7.82 2.55
N VAL A 13 2.95 -6.93 1.88
CA VAL A 13 3.46 -6.14 0.76
C VAL A 13 4.01 -4.81 1.27
N MET A 14 5.28 -4.54 0.98
CA MET A 14 5.95 -3.29 1.30
C MET A 14 5.96 -2.39 0.08
N LEU A 15 5.38 -1.19 0.22
CA LEU A 15 5.29 -0.19 -0.83
C LEU A 15 5.92 1.11 -0.36
N LYS A 16 6.71 1.72 -1.25
CA LYS A 16 7.16 3.09 -1.10
C LYS A 16 6.18 4.01 -1.82
N MET A 17 5.34 4.69 -1.06
CA MET A 17 4.35 5.62 -1.60
C MET A 17 4.94 7.03 -1.64
N LYS A 18 5.17 7.55 -2.83
CA LYS A 18 5.63 8.91 -3.08
C LYS A 18 4.45 9.77 -3.56
N GLY A 19 3.86 10.51 -2.63
CA GLY A 19 2.98 11.66 -2.91
C GLY A 19 1.69 11.35 -3.68
N ALA A 20 0.59 11.07 -2.98
CA ALA A 20 -0.75 11.37 -3.51
C ALA A 20 -1.26 12.76 -3.09
N CYS A 21 -0.64 13.36 -2.07
CA CYS A 21 -0.74 14.77 -1.69
C CYS A 21 0.48 15.03 -0.80
N SER A 22 1.37 15.97 -1.13
CA SER A 22 2.74 16.12 -0.59
C SER A 22 2.88 16.41 0.93
N GLY A 23 1.91 16.04 1.76
CA GLY A 23 1.96 16.23 3.21
C GLY A 23 0.68 15.90 3.97
N CYS A 24 -0.33 15.27 3.35
CA CYS A 24 -1.59 14.98 4.02
C CYS A 24 -1.63 13.53 4.52
N PRO A 25 -1.40 13.26 5.82
CA PRO A 25 -1.39 11.90 6.37
C PRO A 25 -2.73 11.18 6.17
N SER A 26 -3.85 11.93 6.10
CA SER A 26 -5.18 11.40 5.82
C SER A 26 -5.27 10.72 4.44
N SER A 27 -4.71 11.34 3.39
CA SER A 27 -4.75 10.78 2.03
C SER A 27 -3.89 9.53 1.87
N THR A 28 -2.77 9.45 2.60
CA THR A 28 -1.94 8.24 2.62
C THR A 28 -2.66 7.07 3.27
N ALA A 29 -3.43 7.31 4.35
CA ALA A 29 -4.20 6.27 5.01
C ALA A 29 -5.32 5.73 4.11
N THR A 30 -6.07 6.59 3.43
CA THR A 30 -7.11 6.18 2.48
C THR A 30 -6.53 5.41 1.29
N LEU A 31 -5.42 5.88 0.72
CA LEU A 31 -4.77 5.22 -0.41
C LEU A 31 -4.24 3.84 -0.02
N LYS A 32 -3.58 3.73 1.14
CA LYS A 32 -3.13 2.43 1.69
C LYS A 32 -4.28 1.44 1.78
N HIS A 33 -5.41 1.85 2.36
CA HIS A 33 -6.59 0.99 2.48
C HIS A 33 -7.16 0.56 1.13
N GLY A 34 -7.25 1.47 0.17
CA GLY A 34 -7.73 1.15 -1.18
C GLY A 34 -6.84 0.12 -1.86
N ILE A 35 -5.52 0.29 -1.78
CA ILE A 35 -4.56 -0.65 -2.36
C ILE A 35 -4.62 -2.01 -1.65
N GLU A 36 -4.70 -2.03 -0.32
CA GLU A 36 -4.78 -3.27 0.44
C GLU A 36 -6.02 -4.07 0.10
N ASN A 37 -7.20 -3.44 0.02
CA ASN A 37 -8.43 -4.12 -0.38
C ASN A 37 -8.35 -4.67 -1.80
N LEU A 38 -7.79 -3.89 -2.73
CA LEU A 38 -7.63 -4.30 -4.11
C LEU A 38 -6.68 -5.50 -4.22
N LEU A 39 -5.53 -5.42 -3.56
CA LEU A 39 -4.56 -6.52 -3.53
C LEU A 39 -5.14 -7.78 -2.89
N LYS A 40 -5.85 -7.68 -1.77
CA LYS A 40 -6.54 -8.81 -1.13
C LYS A 40 -7.58 -9.46 -2.05
N HIS A 41 -8.27 -8.66 -2.86
CA HIS A 41 -9.28 -9.16 -3.80
C HIS A 41 -8.66 -10.00 -4.92
N PHE A 42 -7.55 -9.53 -5.50
CA PHE A 42 -6.87 -10.24 -6.59
C PHE A 42 -5.91 -11.34 -6.10
N ILE A 43 -5.34 -11.15 -4.91
CA ILE A 43 -4.26 -11.96 -4.34
C ILE A 43 -4.60 -12.20 -2.86
N PRO A 44 -5.40 -13.23 -2.54
CA PRO A 44 -5.89 -13.49 -1.18
C PRO A 44 -4.80 -13.93 -0.19
N GLU A 45 -3.59 -14.25 -0.65
CA GLU A 45 -2.42 -14.50 0.21
C GLU A 45 -1.88 -13.22 0.88
N ILE A 46 -2.23 -12.04 0.36
CA ILE A 46 -1.82 -10.77 0.96
C ILE A 46 -2.65 -10.52 2.22
N SER A 47 -1.97 -10.42 3.35
CA SER A 47 -2.56 -10.16 4.67
C SER A 47 -2.52 -8.67 5.03
N GLU A 48 -1.47 -7.94 4.63
CA GLU A 48 -1.25 -6.55 5.02
C GLU A 48 -0.44 -5.78 3.95
N VAL A 49 -0.68 -4.48 3.82
CA VAL A 49 0.20 -3.57 3.07
C VAL A 49 0.91 -2.64 4.06
N ARG A 50 2.21 -2.38 3.88
CA ARG A 50 2.99 -1.43 4.71
C ARG A 50 3.70 -0.39 3.85
N ALA A 51 3.73 0.84 4.38
CA ALA A 51 4.54 1.92 3.84
C ALA A 51 5.97 1.83 4.41
N VAL A 52 6.98 1.97 3.55
CA VAL A 52 8.42 2.01 3.93
C VAL A 52 9.12 3.27 3.44
#